data_AF-A0A126T8I3-F1
#
_entry.id   AF-A0A126T8I3-F1
#
_cell.length_a   1.000
_cell.length_b   1.000
_cell.length_c   1.000
_cell.angle_alpha   90.00
_cell.angle_beta   90.00
_cell.angle_gamma   90.00
#
_symmetry.space_group_name_H-M   'P 1'
#
loop_
_entity.id
_entity.type
_entity.pdbx_description
1 polymer ?
#
loop_
_entity_poly.entity_id
_entity_poly.type
_entity_poly.pdbx_seq_one_letter_code
_entity_poly.pdbx_strand_id
1 'polypeptide(L)'
;MKKILAIAVLAGAATLPVPALSAAFDFNGSFAQDNDVVRFDFSLGLPGAVTLFTSSWLGGGFDPILTLWDGGGNQILEQDDGSLGGALVSNGVTYNYGEFDSYINLNLAAGNYIATLTQYDNFSVSGILADGFLRDTDPVFTAAFGCSNGRFCEGSLVDSNNNPVEPNRTNAWDVHFLNVDSASVNSVPEPPTWMLLGLSGLFFLGGRLPKACSSAGKSVSTAVFV
;
A
#
# COMPACT_ATOMS: atom_id res chain seq x y z
N MET A 1 -51.99 60.15 8.82
CA MET A 1 -51.30 59.07 8.06
C MET A 1 -49.98 58.76 8.76
N LYS A 2 -49.90 57.67 9.54
CA LYS A 2 -48.67 57.22 10.22
C LYS A 2 -48.21 55.94 9.55
N LYS A 3 -47.06 55.99 8.86
CA LYS A 3 -46.45 54.83 8.19
C LYS A 3 -45.61 54.08 9.22
N ILE A 4 -45.96 52.83 9.50
CA ILE A 4 -45.19 51.93 10.35
C ILE A 4 -44.23 51.17 9.42
N LEU A 5 -42.92 51.36 9.60
CA LEU A 5 -41.89 50.53 8.97
C LEU A 5 -41.74 49.24 9.79
N ALA A 6 -42.00 48.09 9.16
CA ALA A 6 -41.70 46.79 9.74
C ALA A 6 -40.24 46.41 9.40
N ILE A 7 -39.42 46.21 10.44
CA ILE A 7 -38.05 45.72 10.33
C ILE A 7 -38.12 44.18 10.29
N ALA A 8 -37.74 43.60 9.15
CA ALA A 8 -37.62 42.15 9.00
C ALA A 8 -36.31 41.68 9.65
N VAL A 9 -36.41 40.91 10.73
CA VAL A 9 -35.28 40.23 11.36
C VAL A 9 -34.97 38.97 10.57
N LEU A 10 -33.81 38.96 9.91
CA LEU A 10 -33.28 37.79 9.19
C LEU A 10 -32.68 36.83 10.23
N ALA A 11 -33.43 35.79 10.60
CA ALA A 11 -32.94 34.73 11.48
C ALA A 11 -31.92 33.86 10.71
N GLY A 12 -30.64 34.02 11.04
CA GLY A 12 -29.58 33.15 10.52
C GLY A 12 -29.76 31.72 11.05
N ALA A 13 -29.93 30.76 10.14
CA ALA A 13 -29.99 29.34 10.49
C ALA A 13 -28.60 28.90 10.98
N ALA A 14 -28.46 28.75 12.30
CA ALA A 14 -27.29 28.11 12.90
C ALA A 14 -27.34 26.62 12.56
N THR A 15 -26.46 26.16 11.67
CA THR A 15 -26.25 24.73 11.43
C THR A 15 -25.58 24.15 12.66
N LEU A 16 -26.34 23.38 13.45
CA LEU A 16 -25.79 22.62 14.57
C LEU A 16 -24.79 21.59 14.00
N PRO A 17 -23.56 21.51 14.51
CA PRO A 17 -22.64 20.45 14.13
C PRO A 17 -23.24 19.11 14.56
N VAL A 18 -23.61 18.29 13.57
CA VAL A 18 -23.98 16.89 13.81
C VAL A 18 -22.69 16.17 14.21
N PRO A 19 -22.65 15.45 15.34
CA PRO A 19 -21.49 14.63 15.66
C PRO A 19 -21.30 13.62 14.52
N ALA A 20 -20.12 13.64 13.89
CA ALA A 20 -19.74 12.60 12.95
C ALA A 20 -19.78 11.27 13.71
N LEU A 21 -20.60 10.33 13.22
CA LEU A 21 -20.58 8.98 13.74
C LEU A 21 -19.32 8.32 13.19
N SER A 22 -18.44 7.97 14.11
CA SER A 22 -17.43 6.92 13.98
C SER A 22 -17.92 5.80 13.05
N ALA A 23 -17.30 5.69 11.87
CA ALA A 23 -17.71 4.83 10.77
C ALA A 23 -16.80 3.60 10.63
N ALA A 24 -17.21 2.69 9.75
CA ALA A 24 -16.45 1.51 9.38
C ALA A 24 -16.09 1.56 7.88
N PHE A 25 -14.87 1.18 7.52
CA PHE A 25 -14.38 1.18 6.14
C PHE A 25 -13.70 -0.15 5.84
N ASP A 26 -14.08 -0.75 4.71
CA ASP A 26 -13.57 -2.03 4.25
C ASP A 26 -12.81 -1.83 2.93
N PHE A 27 -11.59 -2.34 2.88
CA PHE A 27 -10.73 -2.29 1.70
C PHE A 27 -10.29 -3.70 1.33
N ASN A 28 -10.21 -3.96 0.03
CA ASN A 28 -9.65 -5.19 -0.50
C ASN A 28 -8.86 -4.91 -1.78
N GLY A 29 -7.99 -5.85 -2.14
CA GLY A 29 -7.22 -5.77 -3.36
C GLY A 29 -6.29 -6.95 -3.50
N SER A 30 -5.24 -6.76 -4.30
CA SER A 30 -4.21 -7.78 -4.48
C SER A 30 -2.84 -7.16 -4.69
N PHE A 31 -1.81 -7.80 -4.16
CA PHE A 31 -0.41 -7.42 -4.38
C PHE A 31 0.09 -7.95 -5.73
N ALA A 32 0.86 -7.13 -6.42
CA ALA A 32 1.64 -7.47 -7.59
C ALA A 32 2.96 -8.14 -7.21
N GLN A 33 3.68 -7.68 -6.18
CA GLN A 33 4.95 -8.22 -5.66
C GLN A 33 4.86 -8.61 -4.17
N ASP A 34 5.77 -9.46 -3.67
CA ASP A 34 5.79 -9.83 -2.23
C ASP A 34 6.10 -8.60 -1.36
N ASN A 35 6.94 -7.70 -1.88
CA ASN A 35 7.35 -6.48 -1.19
C ASN A 35 6.40 -5.30 -1.41
N ASP A 36 5.22 -5.52 -1.99
CA ASP A 36 4.24 -4.46 -2.13
C ASP A 36 3.81 -3.93 -0.75
N VAL A 37 3.53 -2.63 -0.73
CA VAL A 37 3.04 -1.93 0.44
C VAL A 37 1.80 -1.16 0.04
N VAL A 38 0.68 -1.40 0.71
CA VAL A 38 -0.52 -0.57 0.56
C VAL A 38 -0.62 0.39 1.72
N ARG A 39 -0.85 1.66 1.41
CA ARG A 39 -1.04 2.73 2.39
C ARG A 39 -2.51 3.12 2.50
N PHE A 40 -2.95 3.30 3.73
CA PHE A 40 -4.25 3.85 4.07
C PHE A 40 -4.06 5.13 4.86
N ASP A 41 -4.77 6.18 4.50
CA ASP A 41 -4.82 7.42 5.25
C ASP A 41 -6.21 7.54 5.89
N PHE A 42 -6.25 7.79 7.20
CA PHE A 42 -7.49 7.88 7.96
C PHE A 42 -7.44 9.00 9.01
N SER A 43 -8.60 9.40 9.53
CA SER A 43 -8.66 10.48 10.52
C SER A 43 -9.66 10.24 11.64
N LEU A 44 -9.41 10.94 12.75
CA LEU A 44 -10.31 11.08 13.89
C LEU A 44 -10.49 12.56 14.22
N GLY A 45 -11.75 13.01 14.23
CA GLY A 45 -12.17 14.33 14.66
C GLY A 45 -12.26 14.45 16.19
N LEU A 46 -12.39 13.33 16.89
CA LEU A 46 -12.37 13.24 18.36
C LEU A 46 -11.53 12.04 18.83
N PRO A 47 -10.89 12.11 20.01
CA PRO A 47 -10.20 10.96 20.58
C PRO A 47 -11.15 9.77 20.78
N GLY A 48 -10.69 8.56 20.49
CA GLY A 48 -11.54 7.37 20.53
C GLY A 48 -10.77 6.07 20.39
N ALA A 49 -11.45 4.95 20.66
CA ALA A 49 -10.92 3.61 20.40
C ALA A 49 -11.06 3.28 18.92
N VAL A 50 -9.96 2.88 18.29
CA VAL A 50 -9.89 2.48 16.88
C VAL A 50 -9.54 1.01 16.79
N THR A 51 -10.17 0.31 15.85
CA THR A 51 -9.78 -1.06 15.50
C THR A 51 -9.36 -1.13 14.05
N LEU A 52 -8.20 -1.71 13.78
CA LEU A 52 -7.74 -2.08 12.45
C LEU A 52 -7.51 -3.59 12.47
N PHE A 53 -8.06 -4.33 11.52
CA PHE A 53 -7.81 -5.76 11.45
C PHE A 53 -7.86 -6.26 10.02
N THR A 54 -7.16 -7.36 9.74
CA THR A 54 -7.25 -8.06 8.45
C THR A 54 -8.14 -9.28 8.55
N SER A 55 -8.68 -9.71 7.41
CA SER A 55 -9.31 -11.03 7.25
C SER A 55 -8.69 -11.82 6.09
N SER A 56 -7.50 -11.38 5.66
CA SER A 56 -6.78 -11.86 4.48
C SER A 56 -6.38 -13.31 4.66
N TRP A 57 -5.84 -13.66 5.84
CA TRP A 57 -5.30 -14.99 6.09
C TRP A 57 -6.39 -16.07 6.04
N LEU A 58 -7.49 -15.89 6.78
CA LEU A 58 -8.60 -16.84 6.72
C LEU A 58 -9.31 -16.86 5.35
N GLY A 59 -9.19 -15.79 4.57
CA GLY A 59 -9.63 -15.70 3.18
C GLY A 59 -8.74 -16.42 2.16
N GLY A 60 -7.58 -16.96 2.58
CA GLY A 60 -6.60 -17.61 1.69
C GLY A 60 -5.51 -16.67 1.15
N GLY A 61 -5.47 -15.42 1.59
CA GLY A 61 -4.41 -14.44 1.33
C GLY A 61 -3.12 -14.78 2.09
N PHE A 62 -2.07 -13.99 1.87
CA PHE A 62 -0.81 -14.09 2.62
C PHE A 62 -0.99 -13.74 4.11
N ASP A 63 0.08 -13.87 4.90
CA ASP A 63 0.19 -13.42 6.28
C ASP A 63 0.45 -11.89 6.35
N PRO A 64 -0.56 -11.05 6.68
CA PRO A 64 -0.44 -9.60 6.68
C PRO A 64 0.18 -9.01 7.95
N ILE A 65 1.08 -8.05 7.76
CA ILE A 65 1.53 -7.11 8.80
C ILE A 65 0.78 -5.79 8.65
N LEU A 66 0.16 -5.31 9.74
CA LEU A 66 -0.34 -3.94 9.86
C LEU A 66 0.60 -3.08 10.69
N THR A 67 1.06 -1.98 10.11
CA THR A 67 1.80 -0.93 10.83
C THR A 67 0.97 0.34 10.91
N LEU A 68 0.80 0.87 12.13
CA LEU A 68 0.12 2.13 12.41
C LEU A 68 1.14 3.24 12.66
N TRP A 69 0.93 4.38 12.00
CA TRP A 69 1.76 5.58 12.08
C TRP A 69 0.93 6.82 12.43
N ASP A 70 1.55 7.79 13.06
CA ASP A 70 0.96 9.13 13.19
C ASP A 70 0.97 9.87 11.84
N GLY A 71 0.28 11.02 11.77
CA GLY A 71 0.24 11.84 10.56
C GLY A 71 1.59 12.44 10.12
N GLY A 72 2.63 12.35 10.96
CA GLY A 72 4.00 12.71 10.64
C GLY A 72 4.84 11.53 10.11
N GLY A 73 4.29 10.31 10.10
CA GLY A 73 4.98 9.10 9.69
C GLY A 73 5.85 8.48 10.79
N ASN A 74 5.64 8.81 12.06
CA ASN A 74 6.28 8.10 13.17
C ASN A 74 5.44 6.88 13.55
N GLN A 75 6.08 5.74 13.77
CA GLN A 75 5.41 4.49 14.12
C GLN A 75 4.79 4.60 15.51
N ILE A 76 3.54 4.15 15.61
CA ILE A 76 2.80 4.00 16.86
C ILE A 76 2.83 2.53 17.29
N LEU A 77 2.56 1.62 16.35
CA LEU A 77 2.47 0.19 16.59
C LEU A 77 2.72 -0.57 15.28
N GLU A 78 3.32 -1.75 15.37
CA GLU A 78 3.41 -2.75 14.29
C GLU A 78 2.88 -4.07 14.81
N GLN A 79 2.11 -4.76 13.98
CA GLN A 79 1.41 -5.99 14.34
C GLN A 79 1.52 -6.96 13.16
N ASP A 80 1.82 -8.22 13.49
CA ASP A 80 2.06 -9.33 12.55
C ASP A 80 0.96 -10.37 12.78
N ASP A 81 0.95 -10.94 13.99
CA ASP A 81 -0.02 -11.95 14.40
C ASP A 81 -0.98 -11.46 15.48
N GLY A 82 -2.24 -11.20 15.13
CA GLY A 82 -3.27 -10.56 15.97
C GLY A 82 -3.79 -11.36 17.17
N SER A 83 -3.11 -12.44 17.61
CA SER A 83 -3.54 -13.40 18.65
C SER A 83 -4.69 -14.34 18.19
N LEU A 84 -5.18 -15.22 19.09
CA LEU A 84 -6.25 -16.19 18.84
C LEU A 84 -7.44 -15.52 18.11
N GLY A 85 -7.73 -16.02 16.91
CA GLY A 85 -8.69 -15.44 15.98
C GLY A 85 -10.09 -15.19 16.55
N GLY A 86 -10.87 -14.41 15.81
CA GLY A 86 -12.20 -14.00 16.23
C GLY A 86 -13.07 -13.53 15.07
N ALA A 87 -14.15 -12.83 15.41
CA ALA A 87 -15.06 -12.25 14.44
C ALA A 87 -15.45 -10.82 14.85
N LEU A 88 -15.47 -9.90 13.89
CA LEU A 88 -15.93 -8.52 14.06
C LEU A 88 -16.94 -8.15 12.97
N VAL A 89 -17.81 -7.19 13.27
CA VAL A 89 -18.79 -6.67 12.31
C VAL A 89 -18.30 -5.33 11.78
N SER A 90 -18.16 -5.23 10.46
CA SER A 90 -17.87 -3.99 9.74
C SER A 90 -18.96 -3.76 8.70
N ASN A 91 -19.56 -2.56 8.67
CA ASN A 91 -20.65 -2.22 7.75
C ASN A 91 -21.82 -3.24 7.69
N GLY A 92 -22.09 -3.91 8.81
CA GLY A 92 -23.14 -4.94 8.93
C GLY A 92 -22.75 -6.33 8.40
N VAL A 93 -21.50 -6.52 7.98
CA VAL A 93 -20.93 -7.80 7.54
C VAL A 93 -19.99 -8.33 8.62
N THR A 94 -20.10 -9.63 8.92
CA THR A 94 -19.18 -10.30 9.85
C THR A 94 -17.95 -10.77 9.10
N TYR A 95 -16.78 -10.36 9.58
CA TYR A 95 -15.47 -10.78 9.11
C TYR A 95 -14.78 -11.60 10.20
N ASN A 96 -14.20 -12.74 9.82
CA ASN A 96 -13.38 -13.53 10.71
C ASN A 96 -11.91 -13.18 10.49
N TYR A 97 -11.13 -13.17 11.56
CA TYR A 97 -9.68 -13.00 11.51
C TYR A 97 -9.02 -14.16 12.26
N GLY A 98 -7.88 -14.62 11.76
CA GLY A 98 -7.13 -15.77 12.26
C GLY A 98 -5.94 -15.38 13.13
N GLU A 99 -5.12 -16.38 13.44
CA GLU A 99 -3.90 -16.18 14.23
C GLU A 99 -2.81 -15.38 13.50
N PHE A 100 -2.73 -15.57 12.18
CA PHE A 100 -1.84 -14.85 11.26
C PHE A 100 -2.57 -13.69 10.57
N ASP A 101 -3.71 -13.24 11.11
CA ASP A 101 -4.28 -11.96 10.68
C ASP A 101 -3.85 -10.89 11.67
N SER A 102 -3.43 -9.74 11.17
CA SER A 102 -3.09 -8.60 12.01
C SER A 102 -4.31 -8.01 12.71
N TYR A 103 -4.16 -7.66 13.98
CA TYR A 103 -5.21 -7.01 14.78
C TYR A 103 -4.64 -5.90 15.68
N ILE A 104 -5.14 -4.69 15.49
CA ILE A 104 -4.78 -3.50 16.27
C ILE A 104 -6.05 -2.92 16.91
N ASN A 105 -6.05 -2.78 18.24
CA ASN A 105 -7.08 -2.04 18.97
C ASN A 105 -6.43 -1.14 20.03
N LEU A 106 -6.61 0.17 19.89
CA LEU A 106 -6.08 1.16 20.84
C LEU A 106 -6.87 2.46 20.83
N ASN A 107 -6.66 3.27 21.87
CA ASN A 107 -7.19 4.63 21.92
C ASN A 107 -6.23 5.59 21.22
N LEU A 108 -6.76 6.36 20.26
CA LEU A 108 -6.04 7.40 19.52
C LEU A 108 -6.59 8.78 19.89
N ALA A 109 -5.72 9.80 19.79
CA ALA A 109 -6.14 11.20 19.87
C ALA A 109 -6.84 11.62 18.57
N ALA A 110 -7.52 12.76 18.57
CA ALA A 110 -7.96 13.38 17.32
C ALA A 110 -6.74 13.73 16.46
N GLY A 111 -6.79 13.43 15.16
CA GLY A 111 -5.66 13.61 14.25
C GLY A 111 -5.80 12.81 12.96
N ASN A 112 -4.77 12.93 12.13
CA ASN A 112 -4.60 12.12 10.93
C ASN A 112 -3.59 11.01 11.23
N TYR A 113 -3.81 9.85 10.63
CA TYR A 113 -3.01 8.66 10.83
C TYR A 113 -2.80 7.97 9.50
N ILE A 114 -1.76 7.14 9.46
CA ILE A 114 -1.42 6.31 8.32
C ILE A 114 -1.41 4.87 8.82
N ALA A 115 -1.99 3.95 8.06
CA ALA A 115 -1.76 2.54 8.24
C ALA A 115 -1.09 1.98 6.98
N THR A 116 -0.18 1.04 7.14
CA THR A 116 0.40 0.28 6.02
C THR A 116 0.12 -1.19 6.20
N LEU A 117 -0.13 -1.85 5.08
CA LEU A 117 -0.24 -3.30 4.99
C LEU A 117 0.94 -3.82 4.18
N THR A 118 1.64 -4.81 4.73
CA THR A 118 2.69 -5.55 4.03
C THR A 118 2.50 -7.05 4.22
N GLN A 119 3.19 -7.85 3.41
CA GLN A 119 3.27 -9.28 3.60
C GLN A 119 4.41 -9.62 4.57
N TYR A 120 4.21 -10.58 5.47
CA TYR A 120 5.29 -11.14 6.27
C TYR A 120 6.44 -11.70 5.40
N ASP A 121 7.71 -11.38 5.66
CA ASP A 121 8.31 -10.67 6.81
C ASP A 121 8.77 -9.25 6.45
N ASN A 122 8.00 -8.52 5.64
CA ASN A 122 8.30 -7.16 5.21
C ASN A 122 7.95 -6.10 6.27
N PHE A 123 8.61 -6.18 7.42
CA PHE A 123 8.49 -5.19 8.50
C PHE A 123 9.03 -3.82 8.10
N SER A 124 8.62 -2.79 8.83
CA SER A 124 9.27 -1.47 8.77
C SER A 124 10.76 -1.53 9.13
N VAL A 125 11.60 -0.77 8.42
CA VAL A 125 13.05 -0.70 8.70
C VAL A 125 13.33 0.01 10.03
N SER A 126 12.49 0.97 10.39
CA SER A 126 12.62 1.78 11.59
C SER A 126 11.25 2.31 12.04
N GLY A 127 11.23 3.09 13.13
CA GLY A 127 10.04 3.80 13.57
C GLY A 127 9.63 4.99 12.67
N ILE A 128 10.20 5.16 11.47
CA ILE A 128 9.90 6.25 10.53
C ILE A 128 9.46 5.67 9.19
N LEU A 129 8.25 5.99 8.74
CA LEU A 129 7.66 5.46 7.50
C LEU A 129 8.53 5.76 6.26
N ALA A 130 9.21 6.90 6.25
CA ALA A 130 10.06 7.30 5.13
C ALA A 130 11.33 6.45 4.97
N ASP A 131 11.72 5.66 5.98
CA ASP A 131 12.88 4.78 5.92
C ASP A 131 12.60 3.48 5.15
N GLY A 132 11.33 3.19 4.86
CA GLY A 132 10.91 2.05 4.05
C GLY A 132 10.76 0.74 4.83
N PHE A 133 10.77 -0.37 4.09
CA PHE A 133 10.52 -1.72 4.59
C PHE A 133 11.66 -2.69 4.27
N LEU A 134 11.80 -3.74 5.08
CA LEU A 134 12.93 -4.67 5.05
C LEU A 134 13.13 -5.33 3.68
N ARG A 135 12.06 -5.51 2.91
CA ARG A 135 12.03 -6.21 1.62
C ARG A 135 11.86 -5.29 0.42
N ASP A 136 12.02 -3.97 0.58
CA ASP A 136 11.89 -3.00 -0.53
C ASP A 136 12.74 -3.35 -1.77
N THR A 137 13.86 -4.04 -1.58
CA THR A 137 14.77 -4.44 -2.67
C THR A 137 14.61 -5.88 -3.17
N ASP A 138 13.66 -6.64 -2.61
CA ASP A 138 13.45 -8.05 -2.93
C ASP A 138 11.96 -8.35 -3.19
N PRO A 139 11.49 -8.27 -4.45
CA PRO A 139 10.07 -8.40 -4.79
C PRO A 139 9.50 -9.82 -4.71
N VAL A 140 10.35 -10.81 -4.44
CA VAL A 140 9.98 -12.23 -4.41
C VAL A 140 10.56 -12.92 -3.18
N PHE A 141 10.78 -12.18 -2.09
CA PHE A 141 11.54 -12.64 -0.94
C PHE A 141 10.96 -13.92 -0.31
N THR A 142 9.65 -14.16 -0.44
CA THR A 142 9.02 -15.38 0.11
C THR A 142 9.32 -16.63 -0.70
N ALA A 143 9.88 -16.53 -1.91
CA ALA A 143 10.40 -17.69 -2.65
C ALA A 143 11.32 -18.57 -1.80
N ALA A 144 12.06 -17.94 -0.86
CA ALA A 144 12.95 -18.63 0.07
C ALA A 144 12.22 -19.59 1.03
N PHE A 145 10.91 -19.42 1.24
CA PHE A 145 10.08 -20.29 2.08
C PHE A 145 9.68 -21.58 1.35
N GLY A 146 9.95 -21.69 0.05
CA GLY A 146 9.90 -22.96 -0.69
C GLY A 146 8.53 -23.35 -1.24
N CYS A 147 7.60 -22.41 -1.37
CA CYS A 147 6.35 -22.65 -2.09
C CYS A 147 6.57 -22.77 -3.61
N SER A 148 5.63 -23.38 -4.32
CA SER A 148 5.79 -23.73 -5.74
C SER A 148 5.53 -22.56 -6.70
N ASN A 149 4.72 -21.58 -6.30
CA ASN A 149 4.50 -20.33 -7.04
C ASN A 149 5.62 -19.30 -6.83
N GLY A 150 6.53 -19.54 -5.88
CA GLY A 150 7.74 -18.75 -5.63
C GLY A 150 7.48 -17.33 -5.13
N ARG A 151 6.26 -17.03 -4.69
CA ARG A 151 5.75 -15.71 -4.28
C ARG A 151 4.53 -15.91 -3.41
N PHE A 152 4.23 -14.97 -2.51
CA PHE A 152 3.17 -15.17 -1.51
C PHE A 152 3.30 -16.54 -0.81
N CYS A 153 4.54 -16.95 -0.52
CA CYS A 153 4.77 -18.19 0.19
C CYS A 153 4.53 -17.97 1.68
N GLU A 154 4.02 -19.01 2.35
CA GLU A 154 3.97 -19.06 3.80
C GLU A 154 5.26 -19.65 4.39
N GLY A 155 5.76 -19.04 5.47
CA GLY A 155 6.95 -19.50 6.20
C GLY A 155 6.65 -20.62 7.21
N SER A 156 5.45 -20.60 7.82
CA SER A 156 4.96 -21.64 8.74
C SER A 156 4.12 -22.70 8.04
N LEU A 157 4.62 -23.94 8.01
CA LEU A 157 3.89 -25.07 7.43
C LEU A 157 2.81 -25.65 8.34
N VAL A 158 2.64 -25.09 9.56
CA VAL A 158 1.62 -25.54 10.53
C VAL A 158 0.98 -24.36 11.27
N ASP A 159 -0.31 -24.51 11.58
CA ASP A 159 -1.11 -23.57 12.40
C ASP A 159 -0.89 -23.83 13.91
N SER A 160 -1.45 -22.99 14.80
CA SER A 160 -1.33 -23.23 16.27
C SER A 160 -1.96 -24.54 16.77
N ASN A 161 -2.83 -25.15 15.97
CA ASN A 161 -3.43 -26.46 16.24
C ASN A 161 -2.61 -27.61 15.62
N ASN A 162 -1.44 -27.31 15.06
CA ASN A 162 -0.54 -28.26 14.42
C ASN A 162 -1.09 -28.89 13.12
N ASN A 163 -2.10 -28.26 12.50
CA ASN A 163 -2.62 -28.64 11.19
C ASN A 163 -1.73 -28.09 10.08
N PRO A 164 -1.57 -28.80 8.95
CA PRO A 164 -0.84 -28.28 7.81
C PRO A 164 -1.46 -27.00 7.25
N VAL A 165 -0.63 -26.00 6.98
CA VAL A 165 -1.01 -24.77 6.28
C VAL A 165 -0.61 -24.90 4.81
N GLU A 166 -1.45 -24.40 3.91
CA GLU A 166 -1.14 -24.37 2.47
C GLU A 166 0.02 -23.39 2.22
N PRO A 167 1.17 -23.85 1.70
CA PRO A 167 2.35 -22.99 1.51
C PRO A 167 2.19 -21.98 0.37
N ASN A 168 1.30 -22.23 -0.60
CA ASN A 168 1.03 -21.30 -1.70
C ASN A 168 -0.17 -20.43 -1.35
N ARG A 169 0.08 -19.20 -0.86
CA ARG A 169 -1.00 -18.25 -0.54
C ARG A 169 -1.40 -17.45 -1.78
N THR A 170 -2.58 -16.86 -1.73
CA THR A 170 -2.99 -15.91 -2.77
C THR A 170 -2.42 -14.52 -2.49
N ASN A 171 -2.40 -13.67 -3.51
CA ASN A 171 -1.97 -12.29 -3.39
C ASN A 171 -3.08 -11.35 -2.88
N ALA A 172 -4.25 -11.89 -2.53
CA ALA A 172 -5.39 -11.11 -2.10
C ALA A 172 -5.21 -10.60 -0.66
N TRP A 173 -5.75 -9.42 -0.39
CA TRP A 173 -5.80 -8.84 0.94
C TRP A 173 -7.14 -8.16 1.19
N ASP A 174 -7.52 -8.16 2.47
CA ASP A 174 -8.72 -7.58 3.05
C ASP A 174 -8.37 -6.92 4.38
N VAL A 175 -8.69 -5.62 4.51
CA VAL A 175 -8.41 -4.79 5.70
C VAL A 175 -9.66 -4.00 6.09
N HIS A 176 -9.90 -3.93 7.39
CA HIS A 176 -11.08 -3.31 7.97
C HIS A 176 -10.70 -2.28 9.02
N PHE A 177 -11.29 -1.09 8.90
CA PHE A 177 -11.12 0.02 9.83
C PHE A 177 -12.44 0.24 10.54
N LEU A 178 -12.44 0.10 11.87
CA LEU A 178 -13.60 0.42 12.70
C LEU A 178 -13.30 1.63 13.55
N ASN A 179 -14.33 2.44 13.71
CA ASN A 179 -14.36 3.61 14.54
C ASN A 179 -13.46 4.77 14.12
N VAL A 180 -13.48 5.09 12.82
CA VAL A 180 -12.74 6.23 12.23
C VAL A 180 -13.70 7.16 11.49
N ASP A 181 -13.35 8.42 11.31
CA ASP A 181 -14.23 9.40 10.65
C ASP A 181 -14.07 9.41 9.13
N SER A 182 -12.88 9.09 8.64
CA SER A 182 -12.60 8.89 7.22
C SER A 182 -11.48 7.88 7.06
N ALA A 183 -11.50 7.12 5.96
CA ALA A 183 -10.37 6.31 5.52
C ALA A 183 -10.33 6.29 3.98
N SER A 184 -9.13 6.28 3.42
CA SER A 184 -8.90 6.14 1.98
C SER A 184 -7.64 5.32 1.71
N VAL A 185 -7.70 4.49 0.69
CA VAL A 185 -6.53 3.75 0.20
C VAL A 185 -5.74 4.62 -0.79
N ASN A 186 -4.46 4.78 -0.52
CA ASN A 186 -3.49 5.33 -1.45
C ASN A 186 -2.63 4.16 -1.93
N SER A 187 -3.08 3.50 -3.00
CA SER A 187 -2.20 2.59 -3.73
C SER A 187 -1.11 3.45 -4.36
N VAL A 188 0.11 3.37 -3.83
CA VAL A 188 1.27 3.99 -4.46
C VAL A 188 1.55 3.14 -5.69
N PRO A 189 1.34 3.63 -6.92
CA PRO A 189 1.80 2.89 -8.08
C PRO A 189 3.30 2.81 -7.97
N GLU A 190 3.89 1.62 -8.18
CA GLU A 190 5.34 1.49 -8.32
C GLU A 190 5.85 2.63 -9.23
N PRO A 191 7.01 3.24 -8.92
CA PRO A 191 7.60 4.23 -9.81
C PRO A 191 7.56 3.67 -11.23
N PRO A 192 7.19 4.44 -12.26
CA PRO A 192 7.08 3.92 -13.62
C PRO A 192 8.47 3.54 -14.14
N THR A 193 8.99 2.39 -13.74
CA THR A 193 10.29 1.82 -14.15
C THR A 193 10.28 1.61 -15.67
N TRP A 194 9.09 1.40 -16.25
CA TRP A 194 8.83 1.41 -17.69
C TRP A 194 9.20 2.74 -18.37
N MET A 195 9.04 3.89 -17.71
CA MET A 195 9.42 5.19 -18.26
C MET A 195 10.94 5.38 -18.29
N LEU A 196 11.66 4.85 -17.31
CA LEU A 196 13.14 4.85 -17.26
C LEU A 196 13.75 3.87 -18.28
N LEU A 197 13.15 2.69 -18.46
CA LEU A 197 13.56 1.73 -19.50
C LEU A 197 13.28 2.26 -20.91
N GLY A 198 12.17 2.98 -21.13
CA GLY A 198 11.84 3.59 -22.42
C GLY A 198 12.81 4.69 -22.86
N LEU A 199 13.34 5.49 -21.92
CA LEU A 199 14.32 6.53 -22.22
C LEU A 199 15.72 5.96 -22.54
N SER A 200 16.04 4.79 -21.99
CA SER A 200 17.33 4.11 -22.23
C SER A 200 17.44 3.55 -23.66
N GLY A 201 16.31 3.19 -24.28
CA GLY A 201 16.27 2.65 -25.64
C GLY A 201 16.56 3.68 -26.75
N LEU A 202 16.30 4.98 -26.51
CA LEU A 202 16.54 6.02 -27.51
C LEU A 202 18.01 6.41 -27.68
N PHE A 203 18.87 6.14 -26.70
CA PHE A 203 20.30 6.49 -26.79
C PHE A 203 21.11 5.53 -27.69
N PHE A 204 20.64 4.31 -27.93
CA PHE A 204 21.37 3.32 -28.75
C PHE A 204 21.06 3.38 -30.26
N LEU A 205 20.06 4.14 -30.70
CA LEU A 205 19.69 4.23 -32.13
C LEU A 205 20.27 5.45 -32.88
N GLY A 206 20.93 6.39 -32.19
CA GLY A 206 21.44 7.64 -32.81
C GLY A 206 22.81 7.56 -33.49
N GLY A 207 23.52 6.43 -33.44
CA GLY A 207 24.92 6.33 -33.84
C GLY A 207 25.19 5.79 -35.24
N ARG A 208 24.60 6.34 -36.32
CA ARG A 208 25.08 6.09 -37.69
C ARG A 208 24.99 7.35 -38.57
N LEU A 209 26.07 8.12 -38.60
CA LEU A 209 26.28 9.19 -39.60
C LEU A 209 26.77 8.56 -40.94
N PRO A 210 26.23 8.98 -42.10
CA PRO A 210 26.66 8.49 -43.40
C PRO A 210 27.98 9.15 -43.84
N LYS A 211 28.91 8.34 -44.36
CA LYS A 211 30.10 8.83 -45.09
C LYS A 211 29.66 9.44 -46.41
N ALA A 212 29.92 10.74 -46.60
CA ALA A 212 29.76 11.43 -47.87
C ALA A 212 30.80 10.94 -48.89
N CYS A 213 30.31 10.64 -50.09
CA CYS A 213 31.11 10.35 -51.28
C CYS A 213 31.50 11.67 -51.96
N SER A 214 32.76 11.79 -52.40
CA SER A 214 33.21 12.84 -53.32
C SER A 214 34.14 12.22 -54.38
N SER A 215 33.72 12.34 -55.64
CA SER A 215 34.53 12.16 -56.86
C SER A 215 35.15 13.54 -57.21
N ALA A 216 36.20 13.76 -58.00
CA ALA A 216 37.08 12.98 -58.86
C ALA A 216 38.33 13.85 -59.15
N GLY A 217 39.46 13.24 -59.57
CA GLY A 217 40.60 13.98 -60.14
C GLY A 217 41.69 13.06 -60.74
N LYS A 218 41.81 13.07 -62.09
CA LYS A 218 42.85 12.44 -62.95
C LYS A 218 44.27 12.96 -62.59
N SER A 219 45.45 12.40 -62.91
CA SER A 219 45.94 11.55 -64.02
C SER A 219 47.43 11.14 -63.79
N VAL A 220 47.81 9.92 -64.22
CA VAL A 220 49.02 9.49 -65.00
C VAL A 220 50.43 9.25 -64.37
N SER A 221 50.96 8.03 -64.72
CA SER A 221 52.36 7.53 -64.90
C SER A 221 53.30 7.40 -63.69
N THR A 222 54.11 6.36 -63.47
CA THR A 222 54.93 5.50 -64.37
C THR A 222 55.25 4.14 -63.72
N ALA A 223 55.52 3.12 -64.55
CA ALA A 223 55.94 1.74 -64.23
C ALA A 223 57.32 1.63 -63.52
N VAL A 224 57.62 0.46 -62.93
CA VAL A 224 58.63 -0.53 -63.38
C VAL A 224 58.70 -1.68 -62.36
N PHE A 225 58.56 -2.91 -62.86
CA PHE A 225 58.92 -4.17 -62.21
C PHE A 225 60.44 -4.40 -62.37
N VAL A 226 61.11 -4.81 -61.28
CA VAL A 226 62.17 -5.83 -61.30
C VAL A 226 61.99 -6.69 -60.06
#